data_AF-A0A4R5NH14-F1
#
_entry.id   AF-A0A4R5NH14-F1
#
_cell.length_a   1.000
_cell.length_b   1.000
_cell.length_c   1.000
_cell.angle_alpha   90.00
_cell.angle_beta   90.00
_cell.angle_gamma   90.00
#
_symmetry.space_group_name_H-M   'P 1'
#
loop_
_entity.id
_entity.type
_entity.pdbx_description
1 polymer ?
#
loop_
_entity_poly.entity_id
_entity_poly.type
_entity_poly.pdbx_seq_one_letter_code
_entity_poly.pdbx_strand_id
1 'polypeptide(L)' 'MSVKVKAINGEQVITIPSTIHPMATEYEMYQGYDGTIVCLPKNNDNKKSEAE' A
#
# COMPACT_ATOMS: atom_id res chain seq x y z
N MET A 1 -0.81 -1.71 17.16
CA MET A 1 -0.06 -2.65 16.29
C MET A 1 1.10 -1.88 15.70
N SER A 2 2.33 -2.39 15.80
CA SER A 2 3.54 -1.69 15.32
C SER A 2 4.20 -2.53 14.24
N VAL A 3 4.68 -1.89 13.17
CA VAL A 3 5.35 -2.54 12.03
C VAL A 3 6.84 -2.22 12.04
N LYS A 4 7.66 -3.11 11.47
CA LYS A 4 9.11 -2.86 11.31
C LYS A 4 9.37 -2.23 9.95
N VAL A 5 10.16 -1.16 9.96
CA VAL A 5 10.75 -0.56 8.74
C VAL A 5 12.15 -1.17 8.55
N LYS A 6 12.49 -1.53 7.32
CA LYS A 6 13.81 -2.07 6.93
C LYS A 6 14.34 -1.33 5.72
N ALA A 7 15.65 -1.17 5.64
CA ALA A 7 16.32 -0.75 4.41
C ALA A 7 16.70 -1.99 3.59
N ILE A 8 16.26 -2.07 2.34
CA ILE A 8 16.60 -3.14 1.39
C ILE A 8 17.08 -2.47 0.11
N ASN A 9 18.31 -2.75 -0.33
CA ASN A 9 18.90 -2.16 -1.54
C ASN A 9 18.87 -0.61 -1.58
N GLY A 10 18.95 0.05 -0.42
CA GLY A 10 18.86 1.52 -0.32
C GLY A 10 17.43 2.07 -0.25
N GLU A 11 16.41 1.22 -0.39
CA GLU A 11 15.00 1.59 -0.30
C GLU A 11 14.44 1.27 1.09
N GLN A 12 13.54 2.10 1.59
CA GLN A 12 12.81 1.83 2.84
C GLN A 12 11.57 0.98 2.55
N VAL A 13 11.46 -0.14 3.25
CA VAL A 13 10.39 -1.12 3.09
C VAL A 13 9.69 -1.34 4.42
N ILE A 14 8.35 -1.35 4.39
CA ILE A 14 7.51 -1.64 5.56
C ILE A 14 7.00 -3.08 5.43
N THR A 15 7.15 -3.87 6.49
CA THR A 15 6.57 -5.23 6.51
C THR A 15 5.09 -5.15 6.88
N ILE A 16 4.21 -5.59 5.97
CA ILE A 16 2.78 -5.68 6.22
C ILE A 16 2.49 -6.90 7.13
N PRO A 17 1.83 -6.70 8.29
CA PRO A 17 1.41 -7.81 9.16
C PRO A 17 0.46 -8.77 8.44
N SER A 18 0.51 -10.05 8.78
CA SER A 18 -0.37 -11.08 8.20
C SER A 18 -1.86 -10.86 8.48
N THR A 19 -2.20 -10.03 9.46
CA THR A 19 -3.58 -9.63 9.77
C THR A 19 -4.14 -8.60 8.78
N ILE A 20 -3.30 -8.02 7.93
CA ILE A 20 -3.69 -7.09 6.87
C ILE A 20 -3.53 -7.82 5.55
N HIS A 21 -4.64 -8.00 4.82
CA HIS A 21 -4.64 -8.56 3.48
C HIS A 21 -4.55 -7.43 2.46
N PRO A 22 -3.44 -7.28 1.70
CA PRO A 22 -3.33 -6.27 0.67
C PRO A 22 -4.43 -6.43 -0.39
N MET A 23 -5.04 -5.32 -0.80
CA MET A 23 -6.13 -5.29 -1.79
C MET A 23 -5.62 -5.08 -3.23
N ALA A 24 -4.41 -4.56 -3.38
CA ALA A 24 -3.75 -4.31 -4.67
C ALA A 24 -2.23 -4.58 -4.57
N THR A 25 -1.57 -4.66 -5.73
CA THR A 25 -0.09 -4.75 -5.84
C THR A 25 0.59 -3.38 -5.78
N GLU A 26 -0.13 -2.31 -6.14
CA GLU A 26 0.36 -0.93 -6.13
C GLU A 26 -0.56 -0.03 -5.31
N TYR A 27 0.03 0.97 -4.65
CA TYR A 27 -0.68 1.94 -3.84
C TYR A 27 -0.15 3.35 -4.11
N GLU A 28 -1.05 4.32 -4.14
CA GLU A 28 -0.71 5.74 -4.06
C GLU A 28 -0.53 6.12 -2.59
N MET A 29 0.52 6.90 -2.28
CA MET A 29 0.87 7.27 -0.92
C MET A 29 0.72 8.78 -0.72
N TYR A 30 0.07 9.17 0.37
CA TYR A 30 -0.11 10.56 0.79
C TYR A 30 0.34 10.74 2.23
N GLN A 31 0.96 11.87 2.53
CA GLN A 31 1.33 12.22 3.89
C GLN A 31 0.43 13.35 4.40
N GLY A 32 -0.30 13.09 5.49
CA GLY A 32 -1.10 14.08 6.20
C GLY A 32 -0.22 15.07 6.97
N TYR A 33 -0.81 16.18 7.38
CA TYR A 33 -0.13 17.23 8.16
C TYR A 33 0.39 16.75 9.52
N ASP A 34 -0.20 15.70 10.07
CA ASP A 34 0.20 15.01 11.30
C ASP A 34 1.33 13.99 11.10
N GLY A 35 1.82 13.85 9.86
CA GLY A 35 2.84 12.88 9.49
C GLY A 35 2.27 11.47 9.21
N THR A 36 0.96 11.27 9.25
CA THR A 36 0.33 9.99 8.92
C THR A 36 0.47 9.70 7.43
N ILE A 37 0.97 8.52 7.08
CA ILE A 37 1.03 8.05 5.69
C ILE A 37 -0.24 7.23 5.40
N VAL A 38 -0.97 7.64 4.36
CA VAL A 38 -2.16 6.94 3.85
C VAL A 38 -1.80 6.27 2.53
N CYS A 39 -2.01 4.96 2.44
CA CYS A 39 -1.81 4.18 1.23
C CYS A 39 -3.17 3.79 0.64
N LEU A 40 -3.50 4.29 -0.56
CA LEU A 40 -4.72 3.96 -1.27
C LEU A 40 -4.42 2.96 -2.39
N PRO A 41 -5.16 1.85 -2.52
CA PRO A 41 -4.91 0.89 -3.58
C PRO A 41 -5.11 1.57 -4.92
N LYS A 42 -4.10 1.48 -5.78
CA LYS A 42 -4.22 1.96 -7.14
C LYS A 42 -5.13 0.99 -7.87
N ASN A 43 -6.29 1.46 -8.34
CA ASN A 43 -7.16 0.64 -9.18
C ASN A 43 -6.37 0.29 -10.45
N ASN A 44 -5.96 -0.97 -10.57
CA ASN A 44 -5.71 -1.53 -11.88
C ASN A 44 -7.07 -1.65 -12.54
N ASP A 45 -7.38 -0.72 -13.44
CA ASP A 45 -8.46 -0.83 -14.43
C ASP A 45 -8.16 -1.97 -15.44
N ASN A 46 -7.75 -3.13 -14.93
CA ASN A 46 -7.55 -4.36 -15.69
C ASN A 46 -8.74 -5.32 -15.50
N LYS A 47 -9.90 -4.76 -15.13
CA LYS A 47 -11.23 -5.37 -15.26
C LYS A 47 -12.20 -4.34 -15.85
N LYS A 48 -11.93 -3.89 -17.07
CA LYS A 48 -12.98 -3.41 -17.97
C LYS A 48 -13.28 -4.50 -18.98
N SER A 49 -13.99 -5.54 -18.55
CA SER A 49 -14.86 -6.37 -19.39
C SER A 49 -15.67 -7.30 -18.50
N GLU A 50 -16.96 -7.36 -18.85
CA GLU A 50 -18.06 -8.14 -18.26
C GLU A 50 -18.86 -7.45 -17.14
N ALA A 51 -20.13 -7.20 -17.51
CA ALA A 51 -21.26 -6.59 -16.79
C ALA A 51 -21.32 -5.05 -16.77
N GLU A 52 -21.80 -4.43 -17.86
CA GLU A 52 -23.23 -4.12 -18.11
C GLU A 52 -23.45 -3.77 -19.59
#